data_AF-A0A1M6E6Z8-F1
#
_entry.id   AF-A0A1M6E6Z8-F1
#
_cell.length_a   1.000
_cell.length_b   1.000
_cell.length_c   1.000
_cell.angle_alpha   90.00
_cell.angle_beta   90.00
_cell.angle_gamma   90.00
#
_symmetry.space_group_name_H-M   'P 1'
#
loop_
_entity.id
_entity.type
_entity.pdbx_description
1 polymer ?
#
loop_
_entity_poly.entity_id
_entity_poly.type
_entity_poly.pdbx_seq_one_letter_code
_entity_poly.pdbx_strand_id
1 'polypeptide(L)'
;MLSIIIIIAIVLLSLILAGIGAYVVIHSADEKEEVKPVIDVSGQYAVVVRPARESITAVKPSEASLRSWLETQEQLTPEQREEYIARWNATIEETIKTIDEGDKNGTVTYRIEIGPKGKNYCKFVNDENFITREQIRNHAEILPPYVLGCDCRLLPKQPWENPSKSGWKAVVPTHGSTYDVPDWRQLA
;
A
#
# COMPACT_ATOMS: atom_id res chain seq x y z
N MET A 1 45.02 36.43 37.09
CA MET A 1 43.98 35.53 37.65
C MET A 1 42.60 35.78 37.04
N LEU A 2 42.10 37.02 37.01
CA LEU A 2 40.78 37.35 36.43
C LEU A 2 40.58 36.83 34.98
N SER A 3 41.56 37.02 34.11
CA SER A 3 41.47 36.57 32.70
C SER A 3 41.42 35.04 32.55
N ILE A 4 42.05 34.29 33.46
CA ILE A 4 42.02 32.83 33.44
C ILE A 4 40.63 32.33 33.87
N ILE A 5 40.03 32.98 34.87
CA ILE A 5 38.67 32.67 35.35
C ILE A 5 37.64 32.93 34.25
N ILE A 6 37.79 34.02 33.47
CA ILE A 6 36.89 34.34 32.35
C ILE A 6 36.98 33.27 31.24
N ILE A 7 38.20 32.82 30.90
CA ILE A 7 38.37 31.76 29.88
C ILE A 7 37.72 30.46 30.35
N ILE A 8 37.92 30.08 31.62
CA ILE A 8 37.31 28.87 32.19
C ILE A 8 35.78 28.96 32.16
N ALA A 9 35.21 30.13 32.47
CA ALA A 9 33.76 30.34 32.42
C ALA A 9 33.19 30.22 31.00
N ILE A 10 33.89 30.72 29.98
CA ILE A 10 33.47 30.61 28.57
C ILE A 10 33.48 29.15 28.10
N VAL A 11 34.51 28.38 28.47
CA VAL A 11 34.62 26.95 28.12
C VAL A 11 33.55 26.12 28.83
N LEU A 12 33.24 26.43 30.09
CA LEU A 12 32.14 25.77 30.80
C LEU A 12 30.78 26.08 30.17
N LEU A 13 30.54 27.34 29.79
CA LEU A 13 29.30 27.76 29.16
C LEU A 13 29.10 27.07 27.79
N SER A 14 30.16 26.94 26.99
CA SER A 14 30.08 26.28 25.69
C SER A 14 29.78 24.78 25.81
N LEU A 15 30.34 24.10 26.82
CA LEU A 15 30.04 22.69 27.10
C LEU A 15 28.57 22.49 27.54
N ILE A 16 28.02 23.40 28.35
CA ILE A 16 26.62 23.34 28.77
C ILE A 16 25.69 23.52 27.57
N LEU A 17 25.97 24.51 26.70
CA LEU A 17 25.20 24.76 25.48
C LEU A 17 25.22 23.56 24.52
N ALA A 18 26.39 22.94 24.33
CA ALA A 18 26.52 21.74 23.50
C ALA A 18 25.74 20.54 24.09
N GLY A 19 25.77 20.37 25.42
CA GLY A 19 25.02 19.33 26.12
C GLY A 19 23.50 19.49 25.97
N ILE A 20 22.99 20.73 26.11
CA ILE A 20 21.57 21.02 25.90
C ILE A 20 21.17 20.78 24.43
N GLY A 21 22.02 21.19 23.46
CA GLY A 21 21.75 20.94 22.04
C GLY A 21 21.65 19.45 21.70
N ALA A 22 22.58 18.63 22.21
CA ALA A 22 22.54 17.19 22.04
C ALA A 22 21.31 16.55 22.71
N TYR A 23 20.96 17.01 23.92
CA TYR A 23 19.78 16.55 24.65
C TYR A 23 18.48 16.86 23.88
N VAL A 24 18.34 18.08 23.36
CA VAL A 24 17.18 18.48 22.55
C VAL A 24 17.07 17.65 21.29
N VAL A 25 18.16 17.42 20.55
CA VAL A 25 18.13 16.61 19.32
C VAL A 25 17.74 15.15 19.60
N ILE A 26 18.25 14.58 20.71
CA ILE A 26 17.94 13.19 21.08
C ILE A 26 16.50 13.06 21.58
N HIS A 27 16.00 14.00 22.39
CA HIS A 27 14.61 13.95 22.88
C HIS A 27 13.58 14.43 21.84
N SER A 28 13.94 15.30 20.90
CA SER A 28 13.06 15.68 19.78
C SER A 28 12.92 14.57 18.73
N ALA A 29 13.83 13.59 18.73
CA ALA A 29 13.72 12.41 17.86
C ALA A 29 12.78 11.33 18.45
N ASP A 30 12.56 11.33 19.77
CA ASP A 30 11.68 10.38 20.48
C ASP A 30 10.27 10.94 20.73
N GLU A 31 10.05 12.25 20.59
CA GLU A 31 8.72 12.81 20.36
C GLU A 31 8.27 12.37 18.97
N LYS A 32 7.60 11.21 18.93
CA LYS A 32 6.73 10.77 17.84
C LYS A 32 6.15 12.00 17.15
N GLU A 33 6.42 12.14 15.86
CA GLU A 33 5.67 13.03 14.98
C GLU A 33 4.18 12.70 15.16
N GLU A 34 3.52 13.40 16.10
CA GLU A 34 2.09 13.62 16.00
C GLU A 34 1.92 14.38 14.69
N VAL A 35 1.51 13.64 13.67
CA VAL A 35 1.14 14.17 12.35
C VAL A 35 0.15 15.30 12.59
N LYS A 36 0.65 16.53 12.61
CA LYS A 36 -0.20 17.71 12.76
C LYS A 36 -1.12 17.71 11.55
N PRO A 37 -2.45 17.68 11.73
CA PRO A 37 -3.36 17.80 10.61
C PRO A 37 -3.14 19.19 10.00
N VAL A 38 -2.54 19.20 8.80
CA VAL A 38 -2.37 20.42 8.01
C VAL A 38 -3.76 20.76 7.47
N ILE A 39 -4.32 21.86 7.97
CA ILE A 39 -5.57 22.41 7.47
C ILE A 39 -5.23 23.16 6.18
N ASP A 40 -5.53 22.53 5.04
CA ASP A 40 -5.53 23.24 3.77
C ASP A 40 -6.87 23.97 3.59
N VAL A 41 -6.78 25.23 3.20
CA VAL A 41 -7.86 26.21 3.22
C VAL A 41 -8.76 25.95 2.00
N SER A 42 -9.78 25.09 2.11
CA SER A 42 -11.01 25.14 1.27
C SER A 42 -11.98 23.97 1.47
N GLY A 43 -12.66 23.84 2.63
CA GLY A 43 -13.95 23.11 2.72
C GLY A 43 -14.03 21.64 2.24
N GLN A 44 -12.91 21.05 1.82
CA GLN A 44 -12.76 19.67 1.44
C GLN A 44 -12.20 18.96 2.65
N TYR A 45 -12.97 18.02 3.19
CA TYR A 45 -12.43 17.06 4.13
C TYR A 45 -11.34 16.29 3.40
N ALA A 46 -10.09 16.71 3.54
CA ALA A 46 -8.94 15.88 3.24
C ALA A 46 -8.95 14.76 4.29
N VAL A 47 -9.80 13.75 4.06
CA VAL A 47 -9.74 12.49 4.77
C VAL A 47 -8.30 12.03 4.62
N VAL A 48 -7.54 12.00 5.72
CA VAL A 48 -6.15 11.53 5.71
C VAL A 48 -6.18 10.11 5.13
N VAL A 49 -5.77 10.01 3.87
CA VAL A 49 -5.85 8.78 3.11
C VAL A 49 -4.70 7.91 3.60
N ARG A 50 -5.00 6.74 4.19
CA ARG A 50 -3.95 5.77 4.52
C ARG A 50 -3.18 5.41 3.24
N PRO A 51 -1.84 5.39 3.28
CA PRO A 51 -1.03 4.97 2.15
C PRO A 51 -1.49 3.61 1.61
N ALA A 52 -1.51 3.45 0.29
CA ALA A 52 -1.94 2.21 -0.35
C ALA A 52 -1.13 1.01 0.14
N ARG A 53 0.19 1.22 0.31
CA ARG A 53 1.13 0.24 0.86
C ARG A 53 0.68 -0.32 2.21
N GLU A 54 0.33 0.54 3.17
CA GLU A 54 -0.07 0.13 4.52
C GLU A 54 -1.30 -0.79 4.46
N SER A 55 -2.31 -0.39 3.68
CA SER A 55 -3.56 -1.14 3.53
C SER A 55 -3.33 -2.51 2.88
N ILE A 56 -2.49 -2.58 1.85
CA ILE A 56 -2.17 -3.83 1.16
C ILE A 56 -1.35 -4.77 2.04
N THR A 57 -0.33 -4.26 2.74
CA THR A 57 0.52 -5.07 3.61
C THR A 57 -0.21 -5.66 4.81
N ALA A 58 -1.32 -5.04 5.24
CA ALA A 58 -2.14 -5.55 6.33
C ALA A 58 -2.94 -6.81 5.96
N VAL A 59 -3.19 -7.04 4.66
CA VAL A 59 -4.09 -8.09 4.18
C VAL A 59 -3.36 -9.15 3.34
N LYS A 60 -2.35 -8.75 2.56
CA LYS A 60 -1.60 -9.66 1.70
C LYS A 60 -0.55 -10.46 2.50
N PRO A 61 -0.28 -11.72 2.12
CA PRO A 61 0.77 -12.52 2.76
C PRO A 61 2.14 -11.84 2.65
N SER A 62 2.93 -12.00 3.71
CA SER A 62 4.35 -11.59 3.69
C SER A 62 5.16 -12.47 2.75
N GLU A 63 6.29 -11.96 2.26
CA GLU A 63 7.22 -12.74 1.42
C GLU A 63 7.68 -14.04 2.11
N ALA A 64 7.92 -14.00 3.42
CA ALA A 64 8.26 -15.19 4.20
C ALA A 64 7.14 -16.24 4.19
N SER A 65 5.88 -15.81 4.26
CA SER A 65 4.72 -16.70 4.14
C SER A 65 4.61 -17.32 2.75
N LEU A 66 4.86 -16.53 1.69
CA LEU A 66 4.87 -17.02 0.31
C LEU A 66 5.96 -18.07 0.11
N ARG A 67 7.19 -17.77 0.54
CA ARG A 67 8.33 -18.67 0.42
C ARG A 67 8.08 -19.98 1.17
N SER A 68 7.64 -19.91 2.42
CA SER A 68 7.31 -21.10 3.23
C SER A 68 6.25 -21.97 2.55
N TRP A 69 5.21 -21.37 1.96
CA TRP A 69 4.18 -22.13 1.24
C TRP A 69 4.72 -22.73 -0.07
N LEU A 70 5.49 -21.97 -0.85
CA LEU A 70 6.10 -22.45 -2.09
C LEU A 70 7.11 -23.58 -1.86
N GLU A 71 7.77 -23.61 -0.71
CA GLU A 71 8.66 -24.72 -0.32
C GLU A 71 7.92 -26.04 -0.12
N THR A 72 6.64 -26.01 0.26
CA THR A 72 5.79 -27.21 0.34
C THR A 72 5.38 -27.79 -1.01
N GLN A 73 5.63 -27.06 -2.11
CA GLN A 73 5.28 -27.48 -3.46
C GLN A 73 6.44 -28.23 -4.10
N GLU A 74 6.43 -29.57 -4.01
CA GLU A 74 7.49 -30.46 -4.52
C GLU A 74 7.69 -30.37 -6.04
N GLN A 75 6.65 -29.99 -6.77
CA GLN A 75 6.66 -29.88 -8.23
C GLN A 75 7.39 -28.65 -8.78
N LEU A 76 7.74 -27.67 -7.94
CA LEU A 76 8.36 -26.41 -8.35
C LEU A 76 9.86 -26.41 -8.11
N THR A 77 10.63 -25.99 -9.13
CA THR A 77 12.07 -25.75 -8.96
C THR A 77 12.32 -24.48 -8.14
N PRO A 78 13.50 -24.33 -7.50
CA PRO A 78 13.85 -23.11 -6.78
C PRO A 78 13.70 -21.84 -7.62
N GLU A 79 14.07 -21.89 -8.89
CA GLU A 79 13.97 -20.77 -9.83
C GLU A 79 12.52 -20.37 -10.09
N GLN A 80 11.62 -21.34 -10.24
CA GLN A 80 10.19 -21.08 -10.44
C GLN A 80 9.57 -20.45 -9.19
N ARG A 81 9.98 -20.90 -7.99
CA ARG A 81 9.50 -20.33 -6.72
C ARG A 81 9.89 -18.85 -6.61
N GLU A 82 11.13 -18.52 -6.94
CA GLU A 82 11.61 -17.12 -6.98
C GLU A 82 10.88 -16.30 -8.05
N GLU A 83 10.59 -16.87 -9.23
CA GLU A 83 9.79 -16.18 -10.26
C GLU A 83 8.38 -15.82 -9.74
N TYR A 84 7.72 -16.74 -9.03
CA TYR A 84 6.39 -16.47 -8.46
C TYR A 84 6.42 -15.35 -7.42
N ILE A 85 7.41 -15.36 -6.53
CA ILE A 85 7.60 -14.30 -5.51
C ILE A 85 7.90 -12.96 -6.19
N ALA A 86 8.82 -12.94 -7.15
CA ALA A 86 9.18 -11.73 -7.88
C ALA A 86 7.97 -11.14 -8.62
N ARG A 87 7.17 -11.98 -9.29
CA ARG A 87 5.96 -11.53 -9.98
C ARG A 87 4.91 -11.02 -9.00
N TRP A 88 4.71 -11.71 -7.88
CA TRP A 88 3.79 -11.27 -6.83
C TRP A 88 4.15 -9.87 -6.31
N ASN A 89 5.41 -9.69 -5.92
CA ASN A 89 5.92 -8.40 -5.42
C ASN A 89 5.80 -7.31 -6.48
N ALA A 90 6.13 -7.60 -7.75
CA ALA A 90 6.00 -6.65 -8.84
C ALA A 90 4.54 -6.20 -9.05
N THR A 91 3.56 -7.11 -8.99
CA THR A 91 2.15 -6.76 -9.12
C THR A 91 1.64 -5.95 -7.92
N ILE A 92 2.12 -6.24 -6.70
CA ILE A 92 1.81 -5.41 -5.53
C ILE A 92 2.34 -3.98 -5.72
N GLU A 93 3.59 -3.84 -6.15
CA GLU A 93 4.22 -2.52 -6.37
C GLU A 93 3.51 -1.73 -7.48
N GLU A 94 3.14 -2.39 -8.58
CA GLU A 94 2.34 -1.78 -9.65
C GLU A 94 0.97 -1.30 -9.15
N THR A 95 0.31 -2.10 -8.31
CA THR A 95 -0.98 -1.77 -7.71
C THR A 95 -0.86 -0.58 -6.77
N ILE A 96 0.15 -0.57 -5.89
CA ILE A 96 0.45 0.55 -4.99
C ILE A 96 0.68 1.82 -5.81
N LYS A 97 1.55 1.74 -6.83
CA LYS A 97 1.88 2.87 -7.68
C LYS A 97 0.64 3.45 -8.37
N THR A 98 -0.24 2.58 -8.88
CA THR A 98 -1.49 3.01 -9.54
C THR A 98 -2.42 3.75 -8.58
N ILE A 99 -2.51 3.30 -7.33
CA ILE A 99 -3.32 3.98 -6.32
C ILE A 99 -2.67 5.31 -5.93
N ASP A 100 -1.37 5.33 -5.65
CA ASP A 100 -0.64 6.54 -5.24
C ASP A 100 -0.67 7.61 -6.34
N GLU A 101 -0.54 7.23 -7.61
CA GLU A 101 -0.71 8.13 -8.75
C GLU A 101 -2.16 8.61 -8.87
N GLY A 102 -3.13 7.72 -8.63
CA GLY A 102 -4.54 8.10 -8.59
C GLY A 102 -4.86 9.08 -7.47
N ASP A 103 -4.31 8.89 -6.27
CA ASP A 103 -4.48 9.79 -5.12
C ASP A 103 -3.91 11.18 -5.42
N LYS A 104 -2.77 11.26 -6.12
CA LYS A 104 -2.20 12.55 -6.59
C LYS A 104 -3.06 13.23 -7.66
N ASN A 105 -3.69 12.45 -8.54
CA ASN A 105 -4.45 12.94 -9.68
C ASN A 105 -5.96 13.09 -9.39
N GLY A 106 -6.43 12.81 -8.16
CA GLY A 106 -7.85 12.84 -7.82
C GLY A 106 -8.69 11.72 -8.45
N THR A 107 -8.07 10.61 -8.83
CA THR A 107 -8.77 9.42 -9.34
C THR A 107 -9.46 8.68 -8.19
N VAL A 108 -10.77 8.50 -8.30
CA VAL A 108 -11.59 7.88 -7.25
C VAL A 108 -12.15 6.51 -7.60
N THR A 109 -12.04 6.10 -8.87
CA THR A 109 -12.56 4.82 -9.37
C THR A 109 -11.54 4.09 -10.22
N TYR A 110 -11.44 2.80 -10.02
CA TYR A 110 -10.50 1.90 -10.69
C TYR A 110 -11.25 0.70 -11.25
N ARG A 111 -10.67 0.04 -12.25
CA ARG A 111 -11.12 -1.23 -12.80
C ARG A 111 -10.02 -2.27 -12.64
N ILE A 112 -10.43 -3.54 -12.59
CA ILE A 112 -9.51 -4.68 -12.59
C ILE A 112 -9.51 -5.26 -14.00
N GLU A 113 -8.34 -5.25 -14.64
CA GLU A 113 -8.13 -5.96 -15.89
C GLU A 113 -7.77 -7.41 -15.58
N ILE A 114 -8.65 -8.34 -15.98
CA ILE A 114 -8.47 -9.77 -15.72
C ILE A 114 -7.73 -10.39 -16.91
N GLY A 115 -6.44 -10.66 -16.71
CA GLY A 115 -5.64 -11.37 -17.69
C GLY A 115 -6.05 -12.85 -17.87
N PRO A 116 -5.57 -13.53 -18.93
CA PRO A 116 -5.90 -14.93 -19.22
C PRO A 116 -5.70 -15.90 -18.05
N LYS A 117 -4.64 -15.73 -17.26
CA LYS A 117 -4.37 -16.61 -16.10
C LYS A 117 -5.33 -16.34 -14.95
N GLY A 118 -5.73 -15.09 -14.76
CA GLY A 118 -6.67 -14.68 -13.72
C GLY A 118 -8.10 -15.18 -13.89
N LYS A 119 -8.55 -15.43 -15.12
CA LYS A 119 -9.95 -15.78 -15.41
C LYS A 119 -10.49 -17.02 -14.68
N ASN A 120 -9.61 -17.98 -14.38
CA ASN A 120 -10.02 -19.21 -13.70
C ASN A 120 -10.24 -19.01 -12.18
N TYR A 121 -9.60 -17.99 -11.61
CA TYR A 121 -9.54 -17.76 -10.16
C TYR A 121 -10.39 -16.57 -9.73
N CYS A 122 -10.39 -15.51 -10.54
CA CYS A 122 -11.05 -14.25 -10.24
C CYS A 122 -12.50 -14.28 -10.73
N LYS A 123 -13.44 -14.68 -9.85
CA LYS A 123 -14.87 -14.79 -10.17
C LYS A 123 -15.75 -13.70 -9.55
N PHE A 124 -15.25 -13.00 -8.53
CA PHE A 124 -16.01 -11.97 -7.81
C PHE A 124 -16.09 -10.62 -8.55
N VAL A 125 -15.26 -10.45 -9.58
CA VAL A 125 -15.16 -9.24 -10.40
C VAL A 125 -15.12 -9.64 -11.88
N ASN A 126 -15.67 -8.79 -12.73
CA ASN A 126 -15.61 -8.91 -14.19
C ASN A 126 -15.20 -7.56 -14.82
N ASP A 127 -15.01 -7.55 -16.14
CA ASP A 127 -14.54 -6.37 -16.88
C ASP A 127 -15.54 -5.20 -16.87
N GLU A 128 -16.80 -5.43 -16.47
CA GLU A 128 -17.82 -4.38 -16.31
C GLU A 128 -17.78 -3.74 -14.92
N ASN A 129 -16.93 -4.25 -14.03
CA ASN A 129 -16.89 -3.81 -12.66
C ASN A 129 -15.89 -2.69 -12.39
N PHE A 130 -16.22 -1.87 -11.40
CA PHE A 130 -15.29 -0.89 -10.83
C PHE A 130 -15.23 -0.98 -9.32
N ILE A 131 -14.10 -0.56 -8.77
CA ILE A 131 -13.87 -0.39 -7.35
C ILE A 131 -13.58 1.08 -7.06
N THR A 132 -14.06 1.57 -5.93
CA THR A 132 -13.82 2.94 -5.48
C THR A 132 -12.59 3.01 -4.60
N ARG A 133 -11.98 4.20 -4.49
CA ARG A 133 -10.86 4.44 -3.57
C ARG A 133 -11.23 4.17 -2.10
N GLU A 134 -12.50 4.39 -1.76
CA GLU A 134 -13.07 4.07 -0.45
C GLU A 134 -13.12 2.55 -0.20
N GLN A 135 -13.55 1.77 -1.19
CA GLN A 135 -13.51 0.31 -1.10
C GLN A 135 -12.07 -0.20 -0.97
N ILE A 136 -11.14 0.35 -1.74
CA ILE A 136 -9.70 0.02 -1.65
C ILE A 136 -9.16 0.24 -0.23
N ARG A 137 -9.58 1.33 0.42
CA ARG A 137 -9.15 1.66 1.80
C ARG A 137 -9.66 0.65 2.82
N ASN A 138 -10.90 0.22 2.68
CA ASN A 138 -11.56 -0.65 3.68
C ASN A 138 -11.35 -2.14 3.37
N HIS A 139 -11.06 -2.48 2.12
CA HIS A 139 -11.04 -3.84 1.59
C HIS A 139 -9.88 -4.06 0.62
N ALA A 140 -8.64 -3.95 1.11
CA ALA A 140 -7.45 -4.14 0.29
C ALA A 140 -7.32 -5.57 -0.29
N GLU A 141 -8.08 -6.55 0.22
CA GLU A 141 -8.17 -7.90 -0.33
C GLU A 141 -8.62 -7.93 -1.80
N ILE A 142 -9.46 -6.97 -2.22
CA ILE A 142 -10.05 -6.93 -3.57
C ILE A 142 -9.03 -6.50 -4.65
N LEU A 143 -7.83 -6.11 -4.24
CA LEU A 143 -6.76 -5.69 -5.13
C LEU A 143 -5.91 -6.86 -5.61
N PRO A 144 -5.39 -6.82 -6.85
CA PRO A 144 -4.42 -7.80 -7.32
C PRO A 144 -3.06 -7.65 -6.59
N PRO A 145 -2.20 -8.69 -6.60
CA PRO A 145 -2.44 -10.03 -7.12
C PRO A 145 -3.37 -10.85 -6.19
N TYR A 146 -4.13 -11.78 -6.77
CA TYR A 146 -5.02 -12.66 -6.02
C TYR A 146 -4.40 -14.01 -5.72
N VAL A 147 -3.77 -14.62 -6.72
CA VAL A 147 -3.11 -15.93 -6.67
C VAL A 147 -1.70 -15.82 -7.24
N LEU A 148 -0.83 -16.74 -6.89
CA LEU A 148 0.56 -16.75 -7.37
C LEU A 148 0.59 -16.98 -8.88
N GLY A 149 1.17 -16.02 -9.60
CA GLY A 149 1.23 -16.05 -11.06
C GLY A 149 0.05 -15.41 -11.79
N CYS A 150 -0.92 -14.78 -11.09
CA CYS A 150 -1.96 -14.01 -11.79
C CYS A 150 -1.35 -12.88 -12.61
N ASP A 151 -1.95 -12.60 -13.76
CA ASP A 151 -1.73 -11.46 -14.66
C ASP A 151 -2.81 -10.37 -14.51
N CYS A 152 -3.51 -10.37 -13.38
CA CYS A 152 -4.52 -9.39 -13.00
C CYS A 152 -3.88 -8.02 -12.74
N ARG A 153 -4.46 -6.92 -13.25
CA ARG A 153 -3.94 -5.55 -13.02
C ARG A 153 -5.00 -4.57 -12.56
N LEU A 154 -4.58 -3.60 -11.75
CA LEU A 154 -5.41 -2.45 -11.38
C LEU A 154 -5.17 -1.32 -12.37
N LEU A 155 -6.23 -0.73 -12.91
CA LEU A 155 -6.15 0.41 -13.81
C LEU A 155 -7.13 1.51 -13.39
N PRO A 156 -6.81 2.79 -13.59
CA PRO A 156 -7.79 3.87 -13.46
C PRO A 156 -8.97 3.65 -14.40
N LYS A 157 -10.20 3.78 -13.90
CA LYS A 157 -11.40 3.73 -14.74
C LYS A 157 -11.51 5.02 -15.53
N GLN A 158 -11.51 4.94 -16.86
CA GLN A 158 -11.65 6.13 -17.69
C GLN A 158 -13.13 6.53 -17.86
N PRO A 159 -13.47 7.83 -17.89
CA PRO A 159 -14.85 8.29 -18.06
C PRO A 159 -15.52 7.86 -19.37
N TRP A 160 -14.73 7.69 -20.44
CA TRP A 160 -15.22 7.34 -21.78
C TRP A 160 -15.29 5.83 -22.05
N GLU A 161 -14.76 5.00 -21.16
CA GLU A 161 -14.89 3.55 -21.31
C GLU A 161 -16.33 3.15 -21.00
N ASN A 162 -16.92 2.31 -21.86
CA ASN A 162 -18.24 1.74 -21.64
C ASN A 162 -18.17 0.22 -21.83
N PRO A 163 -18.03 -0.56 -20.74
CA PRO A 163 -17.74 -1.98 -20.84
C PRO A 163 -18.95 -2.78 -21.33
N SER A 164 -20.18 -2.26 -21.16
CA SER A 164 -21.40 -2.95 -21.61
C SER A 164 -22.58 -1.99 -21.82
N LYS A 165 -23.68 -2.50 -22.38
CA LYS A 165 -24.92 -1.72 -22.56
C LYS A 165 -25.50 -1.20 -21.23
N SER A 166 -25.20 -1.87 -20.11
CA SER A 166 -25.64 -1.49 -18.77
C SER A 166 -24.67 -0.53 -18.06
N GLY A 167 -23.53 -0.20 -18.67
CA GLY A 167 -22.49 0.61 -18.05
C GLY A 167 -21.74 -0.11 -16.94
N TRP A 168 -20.98 0.69 -16.18
CA TRP A 168 -20.13 0.24 -15.08
C TRP A 168 -20.93 -0.17 -13.84
N LYS A 169 -20.55 -1.28 -13.22
CA LYS A 169 -21.17 -1.80 -12.00
C LYS A 169 -20.17 -1.81 -10.84
N ALA A 170 -20.54 -1.31 -9.67
CA ALA A 170 -19.64 -1.41 -8.52
C ALA A 170 -19.45 -2.88 -8.13
N VAL A 171 -18.24 -3.28 -7.74
CA VAL A 171 -18.04 -4.56 -7.06
C VAL A 171 -18.77 -4.50 -5.72
N VAL A 172 -19.59 -5.49 -5.43
CA VAL A 172 -20.37 -5.58 -4.20
C VAL A 172 -19.91 -6.77 -3.35
N PRO A 173 -19.93 -6.66 -2.01
CA PRO A 173 -19.63 -7.80 -1.15
C PRO A 173 -20.67 -8.91 -1.32
N THR A 174 -20.24 -10.17 -1.25
CA THR A 174 -21.11 -11.34 -1.43
C THR A 174 -21.92 -11.66 -0.16
N HIS A 175 -21.31 -11.48 1.01
CA HIS A 175 -21.93 -11.80 2.31
C HIS A 175 -21.85 -10.62 3.28
N GLY A 176 -22.66 -9.59 3.02
CA GLY A 176 -22.72 -8.39 3.85
C GLY A 176 -21.49 -7.50 3.68
N SER A 177 -20.38 -7.84 4.33
CA SER A 177 -19.13 -7.04 4.32
C SER A 177 -17.92 -7.76 3.72
N THR A 178 -18.04 -9.02 3.30
CA THR A 178 -16.91 -9.80 2.77
C THR A 178 -17.01 -10.02 1.27
N TYR A 179 -15.86 -9.92 0.58
CA TYR A 179 -15.73 -10.22 -0.84
C TYR A 179 -15.24 -11.66 -1.03
N ASP A 180 -15.72 -12.32 -2.08
CA ASP A 180 -15.32 -13.69 -2.44
C ASP A 180 -13.99 -13.71 -3.21
N VAL A 181 -12.93 -13.21 -2.57
CA VAL A 181 -11.57 -13.16 -3.13
C VAL A 181 -10.93 -14.55 -3.02
N PRO A 182 -10.28 -15.08 -4.08
CA PRO A 182 -9.70 -16.41 -4.03
C PRO A 182 -8.50 -16.49 -3.05
N ASP A 183 -8.25 -17.70 -2.53
CA ASP A 183 -7.08 -17.96 -1.68
C ASP A 183 -5.78 -17.82 -2.49
N TRP A 184 -4.82 -17.06 -1.97
CA TRP A 184 -3.51 -16.85 -2.59
C TRP A 184 -2.67 -18.11 -2.73
N ARG A 185 -2.99 -19.17 -1.98
CA ARG A 185 -2.35 -20.50 -2.02
C ARG A 185 -2.72 -21.32 -3.26
N GLN A 186 -2.82 -20.68 -4.42
CA GLN A 186 -3.12 -21.31 -5.70
C GLN A 186 -2.09 -20.84 -6.74
N LEU A 187 -1.76 -21.71 -7.69
CA LEU A 187 -0.82 -21.45 -8.77
C LEU A 187 -1.58 -21.28 -10.08
N ALA A 188 -1.42 -20.13 -10.74
CA ALA A 188 -2.15 -19.77 -11.96
C ALA A 188 -1.53 -20.28 -13.27
#